data_AF-A0A4Q0I0X9-F1
#
_entry.id   AF-A0A4Q0I0X9-F1
#
_cell.length_a   1.000
_cell.length_b   1.000
_cell.length_c   1.000
_cell.angle_alpha   90.00
_cell.angle_beta   90.00
_cell.angle_gamma   90.00
#
_symmetry.space_group_name_H-M   'P 1'
#
loop_
_entity.id
_entity.type
_entity.pdbx_description
1 polymer ?
#
loop_
_entity_poly.entity_id
_entity_poly.type
_entity_poly.pdbx_seq_one_letter_code
_entity_poly.pdbx_strand_id
1 'polypeptide(L)'
;MLKGKTVVVGVCGGIAAYKSVEIVSRLNKLGADVHVIMTANAVKFVAPLTFRSICHNPVITDMFEEPKVWDIQHISLAQKADLIVVAPATANIIGKVAGGIADDMLSTTIMAADCPVLFVPAMNNKMYENPIVQGNINKLASLGYLFMEPETGLMACGTSGKGRFPSPETIVDYVKGILKRSSDYEGLKILVTAGPTREPIDPVRYISNHSSGKMGYAVAKAALDRGAAVKLVTGPVNITPPTGAETICVTSAVDMYNEVMKSYESFDILVMVAAVADYRCVTVSEKKIKKSGENLTLELVKNPDIAAELGKVKGHRIMIGFSAETDNLLDNAASKLASKNMDMVVANDVTLEGAGFGVDTNIVKLIKRDGSRIDLPVMSKEDVAHRILDEVLSIRNG
;
A
#
# COMPACT_ATOMS: atom_id res chain seq x y z
N MET A 1 21.51 -1.59 5.67
CA MET A 1 21.90 -0.43 6.53
C MET A 1 20.80 0.61 6.43
N LEU A 2 20.57 1.41 7.48
CA LEU A 2 19.48 2.41 7.56
C LEU A 2 19.99 3.85 7.39
N LYS A 3 21.15 4.02 6.75
CA LYS A 3 21.78 5.33 6.55
C LYS A 3 20.86 6.24 5.73
N GLY A 4 20.62 7.45 6.22
CA GLY A 4 19.74 8.42 5.58
C GLY A 4 18.26 8.25 5.89
N LYS A 5 17.87 7.26 6.72
CA LYS A 5 16.50 7.10 7.21
C LYS A 5 16.33 7.72 8.59
N THR A 6 15.27 8.50 8.77
CA THR A 6 14.87 9.08 10.05
C THR A 6 13.80 8.20 10.70
N VAL A 7 14.05 7.73 11.92
CA VAL A 7 13.09 6.91 12.67
C VAL A 7 12.71 7.60 13.97
N VAL A 8 11.42 7.86 14.16
CA VAL A 8 10.89 8.39 15.42
C VAL A 8 10.45 7.23 16.29
N VAL A 9 11.03 7.09 17.48
CA VAL A 9 10.68 6.06 18.45
C VAL A 9 9.83 6.65 19.56
N GLY A 10 8.55 6.30 19.56
CA GLY A 10 7.60 6.62 20.62
C GLY A 10 7.66 5.60 21.75
N VAL A 11 7.90 6.04 22.98
CA VAL A 11 7.98 5.17 24.17
C VAL A 11 6.80 5.47 25.10
N CYS A 12 5.95 4.47 25.34
CA CYS A 12 4.82 4.57 26.27
C CYS A 12 5.14 3.97 27.64
N GLY A 13 4.38 4.38 28.66
CA GLY A 13 4.54 3.91 30.04
C GLY A 13 4.08 2.47 30.27
N GLY A 14 4.99 1.51 30.08
CA GLY A 14 4.79 0.11 30.44
C GLY A 14 6.11 -0.56 30.82
N ILE A 15 6.03 -1.73 31.45
CA ILE A 15 7.22 -2.45 31.95
C ILE A 15 8.25 -2.75 30.86
N ALA A 16 7.82 -2.84 29.60
CA ALA A 16 8.70 -3.08 28.46
C ALA A 16 9.49 -1.83 27.99
N ALA A 17 9.28 -0.64 28.57
CA ALA A 17 9.95 0.58 28.15
C ALA A 17 11.49 0.51 28.19
N TYR A 18 12.06 -0.28 29.12
CA TYR A 18 13.52 -0.48 29.16
C TYR A 18 14.05 -1.22 27.92
N LYS A 19 13.24 -2.07 27.28
CA LYS A 19 13.65 -2.79 26.07
C LYS A 19 13.75 -1.86 24.85
N SER A 20 13.03 -0.74 24.86
CA SER A 20 13.11 0.29 23.82
C SER A 20 14.48 0.93 23.73
N VAL A 21 15.23 0.95 24.84
CA VAL A 21 16.62 1.42 24.88
C VAL A 21 17.49 0.62 23.91
N GLU A 22 17.30 -0.70 23.88
CA GLU A 22 18.03 -1.58 22.97
C GLU A 22 17.61 -1.39 21.51
N ILE A 23 16.31 -1.19 21.25
CA ILE A 23 15.78 -0.88 19.91
C ILE A 23 16.48 0.38 19.37
N VAL A 24 16.51 1.46 20.16
CA VAL A 24 17.16 2.72 19.79
C VAL A 24 18.66 2.52 19.55
N SER A 25 19.35 1.76 20.42
CA SER A 25 20.78 1.44 20.23
C SER A 25 21.04 0.70 18.92
N ARG A 26 20.21 -0.30 18.59
CA ARG A 26 20.35 -1.10 17.38
C ARG A 26 20.06 -0.28 16.12
N LEU A 27 19.00 0.53 16.12
CA LEU A 27 18.67 1.42 15.00
C LEU A 27 19.80 2.44 14.73
N ASN A 28 20.36 3.03 15.79
CA ASN A 28 21.48 3.96 15.67
C ASN A 28 22.74 3.26 15.13
N LYS A 29 23.07 2.05 15.61
CA LYS A 29 24.18 1.23 15.07
C LYS A 29 24.00 0.85 13.60
N LEU A 30 22.76 0.77 13.12
CA LEU A 30 22.44 0.54 11.71
C LEU A 30 22.52 1.81 10.86
N GLY A 31 22.77 2.97 11.48
CA GLY A 31 22.96 4.26 10.82
C GLY A 31 21.70 5.10 10.63
N ALA A 32 20.58 4.75 11.29
CA ALA A 32 19.36 5.57 11.25
C ALA A 32 19.53 6.85 12.08
N ASP A 33 18.92 7.96 11.64
CA ASP A 33 18.74 9.16 12.46
C ASP A 33 17.56 8.96 13.41
N VAL A 34 17.84 8.64 14.68
CA VAL A 34 16.81 8.22 15.65
C VAL A 34 16.39 9.37 16.55
N HIS A 35 15.11 9.72 16.52
CA HIS A 35 14.50 10.72 17.41
C HIS A 35 13.58 10.01 18.39
N VAL A 36 13.57 10.41 19.66
CA VAL A 36 12.78 9.72 20.70
C VAL A 36 11.75 10.66 21.30
N ILE A 37 10.50 10.21 21.33
CA ILE A 37 9.41 10.87 22.04
C ILE A 37 8.96 9.95 23.17
N MET A 38 9.01 10.43 24.41
CA MET A 38 8.55 9.69 25.58
C MET A 38 7.27 10.30 26.12
N THR A 39 6.25 9.48 26.33
CA THR A 39 5.07 9.93 27.11
C THR A 39 5.47 10.23 28.56
N ALA A 40 4.70 11.09 29.24
CA ALA A 40 4.93 11.38 30.66
C ALA A 40 4.98 10.12 31.55
N ASN A 41 4.22 9.08 31.20
CA ASN A 41 4.24 7.81 31.92
C ASN A 41 5.48 6.95 31.60
N ALA A 42 6.09 7.08 30.42
CA ALA A 42 7.32 6.35 30.08
C ALA A 42 8.53 6.84 30.89
N VAL A 43 8.58 8.13 31.18
CA VAL A 43 9.63 8.75 32.01
C VAL A 43 9.70 8.15 33.42
N LYS A 44 8.59 7.60 33.92
CA LYS A 44 8.53 6.90 35.22
C LYS A 44 9.20 5.52 35.20
N PHE A 45 9.43 4.93 34.03
CA PHE A 45 10.08 3.62 33.87
C PHE A 45 11.54 3.73 33.45
N VAL A 46 11.86 4.69 32.58
CA VAL A 46 13.22 4.90 32.06
C VAL A 46 13.49 6.40 31.98
N ALA A 47 14.66 6.83 32.44
CA ALA A 47 15.04 8.24 32.37
C ALA A 47 15.36 8.68 30.92
N PRO A 48 14.93 9.88 30.49
CA PRO A 48 15.23 10.43 29.16
C PRO A 48 16.73 10.50 28.83
N LEU A 49 17.58 10.68 29.85
CA LEU A 49 19.03 10.71 29.72
C LEU A 49 19.59 9.45 29.05
N THR A 50 19.00 8.28 29.33
CA THR A 50 19.42 7.01 28.73
C THR A 50 19.25 7.03 27.21
N PHE A 51 18.09 7.48 26.73
CA PHE A 51 17.82 7.57 25.29
C PHE A 51 18.71 8.62 24.63
N ARG A 52 18.84 9.81 25.23
CA ARG A 52 19.69 10.91 24.71
C ARG A 52 21.13 10.46 24.50
N SER A 53 21.67 9.68 25.43
CA SER A 53 23.04 9.18 25.36
C SER A 53 23.26 8.16 24.24
N ILE A 54 22.19 7.48 23.79
CA ILE A 54 22.25 6.39 22.82
C ILE A 54 21.90 6.87 21.41
N CYS A 55 20.91 7.74 21.24
CA CYS A 55 20.52 8.24 19.92
C CYS A 55 21.28 9.50 19.50
N HIS A 56 22.01 10.15 20.43
CA HIS A 56 22.70 11.42 20.20
C HIS A 56 21.80 12.58 19.71
N ASN A 57 20.49 12.45 19.88
CA ASN A 57 19.48 13.46 19.60
C ASN A 57 18.75 13.89 20.88
N PRO A 58 18.11 15.07 20.91
CA PRO A 58 17.20 15.43 21.98
C PRO A 58 16.08 14.39 22.16
N VAL A 59 15.65 14.19 23.40
CA VAL A 59 14.52 13.33 23.75
C VAL A 59 13.40 14.24 24.18
N ILE A 60 12.25 14.13 23.53
CA ILE A 60 11.11 15.01 23.75
C ILE A 60 10.15 14.32 24.72
N THR A 61 9.83 15.00 25.83
CA THR A 61 8.97 14.48 26.90
C THR A 61 7.70 15.30 27.11
N ASP A 62 7.68 16.53 26.60
CA ASP A 62 6.59 17.48 26.75
C ASP A 62 6.41 18.25 25.43
N MET A 63 5.15 18.54 25.08
CA MET A 63 4.77 19.28 23.88
C MET A 63 5.06 20.78 24.02
N PHE A 64 5.01 21.30 25.25
CA PHE A 64 5.13 22.75 25.54
C PHE A 64 6.50 23.15 26.10
N GLU A 65 7.45 22.21 26.18
CA GLU A 65 8.84 22.56 26.51
C GLU A 65 9.38 23.48 25.41
N GLU A 66 10.05 24.58 25.82
CA GLU A 66 10.54 25.59 24.88
C GLU A 66 11.36 24.94 23.75
N PRO A 67 10.98 25.14 22.48
CA PRO A 67 11.69 24.56 21.37
C PRO A 67 13.14 25.07 21.36
N LYS A 68 14.11 24.15 21.44
CA LYS A 68 15.53 24.51 21.29
C LYS A 68 15.90 24.93 19.86
N VAL A 69 14.97 24.78 18.92
CA VAL A 69 15.07 25.09 17.49
C VAL A 69 13.76 25.78 17.08
N TRP A 70 13.83 26.77 16.19
CA TRP A 70 12.72 27.68 15.81
C TRP A 70 11.53 27.03 15.06
N ASP A 71 11.50 25.70 14.93
CA ASP A 71 10.46 24.97 14.20
C ASP A 71 9.38 24.41 15.14
N ILE A 72 8.15 24.32 14.63
CA ILE A 72 7.05 23.62 15.30
C ILE A 72 7.43 22.13 15.37
N GLN A 73 7.83 21.67 16.56
CA GLN A 73 8.51 20.37 16.71
C GLN A 73 7.66 19.16 16.28
N HIS A 74 6.35 19.17 16.53
CA HIS A 74 5.49 18.02 16.19
C HIS A 74 5.24 17.91 14.68
N ILE A 75 5.22 19.04 13.95
CA ILE A 75 5.07 19.07 12.49
C ILE A 75 6.41 18.72 11.83
N SER A 76 7.48 19.38 12.25
CA SER A 76 8.82 19.15 11.67
C SER A 76 9.31 17.72 11.88
N LEU A 77 9.04 17.13 13.05
CA LEU A 77 9.43 15.74 13.32
C LEU A 77 8.55 14.73 12.58
N ALA A 78 7.24 14.99 12.47
CA ALA A 78 6.33 14.16 11.68
C ALA A 78 6.70 14.16 10.19
N GLN A 79 7.03 15.33 9.64
CA GLN A 79 7.46 15.48 8.24
C GLN A 79 8.83 14.86 7.95
N LYS A 80 9.74 14.88 8.92
CA LYS A 80 11.09 14.32 8.77
C LYS A 80 11.11 12.80 8.88
N ALA A 81 10.15 12.20 9.59
CA ALA A 81 10.14 10.76 9.85
C ALA A 81 9.90 9.95 8.57
N ASP A 82 10.77 8.97 8.29
CA ASP A 82 10.49 7.90 7.31
C ASP A 82 9.61 6.80 7.92
N LEU A 83 9.60 6.69 9.26
CA LEU A 83 8.82 5.72 10.04
C LEU A 83 8.67 6.20 11.48
N ILE A 84 7.47 6.08 12.04
CA ILE A 84 7.24 6.18 13.48
C ILE A 84 7.07 4.77 14.06
N VAL A 85 7.81 4.45 15.10
CA VAL A 85 7.70 3.17 15.83
C VAL A 85 7.31 3.44 17.27
N VAL A 86 6.11 3.01 17.68
CA VAL A 86 5.65 3.12 19.06
C VAL A 86 5.90 1.79 19.78
N ALA A 87 6.96 1.76 20.59
CA ALA A 87 7.45 0.54 21.22
C ALA A 87 7.97 0.84 22.64
N PRO A 88 7.32 0.34 23.71
CA PRO A 88 6.01 -0.31 23.69
C PRO A 88 4.88 0.67 23.36
N ALA A 89 3.85 0.15 22.66
CA ALA A 89 2.56 0.79 22.54
C ALA A 89 1.61 0.25 23.62
N THR A 90 1.13 1.12 24.50
CA THR A 90 0.12 0.75 25.51
C THR A 90 -1.30 0.84 24.93
N ALA A 91 -2.28 0.23 25.59
CA ALA A 91 -3.69 0.39 25.21
C ALA A 91 -4.12 1.87 25.14
N ASN A 92 -3.51 2.72 25.98
CA ASN A 92 -3.79 4.16 26.05
C ASN A 92 -3.44 4.89 24.75
N ILE A 93 -2.22 4.73 24.23
CA ILE A 93 -1.83 5.42 22.99
C ILE A 93 -2.63 4.90 21.79
N ILE A 94 -2.89 3.58 21.74
CA ILE A 94 -3.71 2.96 20.68
C ILE A 94 -5.12 3.53 20.72
N GLY A 95 -5.72 3.64 21.91
CA GLY A 95 -7.05 4.24 22.09
C GLY A 95 -7.09 5.73 21.74
N LYS A 96 -6.07 6.51 22.12
CA LYS A 96 -5.95 7.93 21.76
C LYS A 96 -5.95 8.12 20.25
N VAL A 97 -5.08 7.41 19.54
CA VAL A 97 -4.95 7.52 18.08
C VAL A 97 -6.23 7.05 17.39
N ALA A 98 -6.80 5.91 17.81
CA ALA A 98 -8.08 5.42 17.28
C ALA A 98 -9.26 6.40 17.51
N GLY A 99 -9.20 7.16 18.60
CA GLY A 99 -10.20 8.16 18.99
C GLY A 99 -9.96 9.57 18.44
N GLY A 100 -8.86 9.81 17.72
CA GLY A 100 -8.54 11.16 17.23
C GLY A 100 -7.99 12.11 18.31
N ILE A 101 -7.47 11.58 19.42
CA ILE A 101 -6.95 12.37 20.55
C ILE A 101 -5.47 12.67 20.34
N ALA A 102 -5.13 13.96 20.26
CA ALA A 102 -3.79 14.50 20.04
C ALA A 102 -3.40 15.48 21.17
N ASP A 103 -3.33 14.96 22.39
CA ASP A 103 -3.18 15.69 23.66
C ASP A 103 -1.77 15.61 24.28
N ASP A 104 -0.85 14.85 23.67
CA ASP A 104 0.55 14.78 24.08
C ASP A 104 1.47 14.76 22.85
N MET A 105 2.77 15.01 23.04
CA MET A 105 3.70 15.13 21.93
C MET A 105 3.69 13.92 20.99
N LEU A 106 3.55 12.70 21.55
CA LEU A 106 3.55 11.48 20.76
C LEU A 106 2.25 11.34 19.96
N SER A 107 1.09 11.51 20.60
CA SER A 107 -0.21 11.40 19.93
C SER A 107 -0.39 12.49 18.85
N THR A 108 0.07 13.72 19.11
CA THR A 108 0.05 14.80 18.11
C THR A 108 1.00 14.56 16.94
N THR A 109 2.22 14.06 17.19
CA THR A 109 3.16 13.74 16.11
C THR A 109 2.61 12.62 15.22
N ILE A 110 1.99 11.58 15.82
CA ILE A 110 1.33 10.51 15.04
C ILE A 110 0.19 11.06 14.20
N MET A 111 -0.62 11.97 14.74
CA MET A 111 -1.75 12.57 14.02
C MET A 111 -1.31 13.39 12.80
N ALA A 112 -0.13 13.98 12.85
CA ALA A 112 0.43 14.82 11.79
C ALA A 112 1.34 14.06 10.82
N ALA A 113 1.52 12.74 10.99
CA ALA A 113 2.47 11.96 10.22
C ALA A 113 1.88 11.47 8.89
N ASP A 114 2.63 11.70 7.81
CA ASP A 114 2.36 11.11 6.48
C ASP A 114 3.13 9.80 6.26
N CYS A 115 4.11 9.50 7.11
CA CYS A 115 4.90 8.27 7.04
C CYS A 115 4.18 7.08 7.72
N PRO A 116 4.59 5.83 7.41
CA PRO A 116 4.06 4.67 8.11
C PRO A 116 4.25 4.77 9.64
N VAL A 117 3.28 4.26 10.38
CA VAL A 117 3.31 4.20 11.85
C VAL A 117 3.15 2.75 12.30
N LEU A 118 4.16 2.24 12.99
CA LEU A 118 4.19 0.89 13.56
C LEU A 118 3.91 0.95 15.06
N PHE A 119 2.83 0.30 15.50
CA PHE A 119 2.59 0.00 16.90
C PHE A 119 3.15 -1.37 17.27
N VAL A 120 3.89 -1.44 18.38
CA VAL A 120 4.34 -2.69 18.99
C VAL A 120 3.65 -2.85 20.35
N PRO A 121 2.45 -3.46 20.41
CA PRO A 121 1.66 -3.52 21.63
C PRO A 121 2.36 -4.29 22.74
N ALA A 122 2.34 -3.76 23.96
CA ALA A 122 2.73 -4.49 25.16
C ALA A 122 1.83 -4.14 26.33
N MET A 123 1.09 -5.14 26.78
CA MET A 123 0.13 -5.03 27.87
C MET A 123 -0.21 -6.42 28.41
N ASN A 124 -0.92 -6.49 29.54
CA ASN A 124 -1.46 -7.75 30.04
C ASN A 124 -2.38 -8.41 29.00
N ASN A 125 -2.41 -9.74 28.94
CA ASN A 125 -3.21 -10.49 27.97
C ASN A 125 -4.71 -10.12 28.00
N LYS A 126 -5.30 -9.93 29.18
CA LYS A 126 -6.70 -9.50 29.30
C LYS A 126 -6.95 -8.10 28.75
N MET A 127 -5.95 -7.23 28.81
CA MET A 127 -6.02 -5.91 28.18
C MET A 127 -5.91 -6.03 26.66
N TYR A 128 -4.99 -6.86 26.17
CA TYR A 128 -4.80 -7.07 24.73
C TYR A 128 -6.05 -7.70 24.10
N GLU A 129 -6.59 -8.74 24.72
CA GLU A 129 -7.80 -9.46 24.28
C GLU A 129 -9.09 -8.67 24.53
N ASN A 130 -9.01 -7.49 25.18
CA ASN A 130 -10.19 -6.68 25.44
C ASN A 130 -10.85 -6.24 24.11
N PRO A 131 -12.17 -6.41 23.94
CA PRO A 131 -12.87 -6.05 22.71
C PRO A 131 -12.67 -4.59 22.26
N ILE A 132 -12.49 -3.66 23.20
CA ILE A 132 -12.23 -2.24 22.90
C ILE A 132 -10.84 -2.08 22.28
N VAL A 133 -9.83 -2.74 22.83
CA VAL A 133 -8.46 -2.68 22.30
C VAL A 133 -8.40 -3.35 20.93
N GLN A 134 -9.01 -4.52 20.77
CA GLN A 134 -9.09 -5.21 19.50
C GLN A 134 -9.85 -4.38 18.44
N GLY A 135 -10.96 -3.74 18.83
CA GLY A 135 -11.70 -2.82 17.97
C GLY A 135 -10.85 -1.64 17.51
N ASN A 136 -10.05 -1.06 18.40
CA ASN A 136 -9.13 0.03 18.07
C ASN A 136 -8.00 -0.41 17.14
N ILE A 137 -7.40 -1.58 17.40
CA ILE A 137 -6.36 -2.16 16.54
C ILE A 137 -6.91 -2.41 15.14
N ASN A 138 -8.07 -3.06 15.02
CA ASN A 138 -8.68 -3.37 13.72
C ASN A 138 -9.06 -2.08 12.96
N LYS A 139 -9.60 -1.08 13.66
CA LYS A 139 -9.89 0.23 13.06
C LYS A 139 -8.63 0.87 12.51
N LEU A 140 -7.56 0.96 13.31
CA LEU A 140 -6.31 1.57 12.87
C LEU A 140 -5.64 0.77 11.75
N ALA A 141 -5.63 -0.56 11.82
CA ALA A 141 -5.12 -1.41 10.76
C ALA A 141 -5.84 -1.18 9.43
N SER A 142 -7.17 -1.02 9.45
CA SER A 142 -7.96 -0.68 8.24
C SER A 142 -7.64 0.70 7.65
N LEU A 143 -7.02 1.59 8.45
CA LEU A 143 -6.57 2.91 8.02
C LEU A 143 -5.09 2.93 7.60
N GLY A 144 -4.44 1.76 7.52
CA GLY A 144 -3.04 1.63 7.07
C GLY A 144 -1.99 1.71 8.18
N TYR A 145 -2.38 1.79 9.45
CA TYR A 145 -1.43 1.68 10.57
C TYR A 145 -0.91 0.25 10.69
N LEU A 146 0.38 0.12 10.97
CA LEU A 146 1.04 -1.18 11.09
C LEU A 146 1.03 -1.65 12.54
N PHE A 147 0.82 -2.95 12.75
CA PHE A 147 0.87 -3.58 14.06
C PHE A 147 1.79 -4.79 14.02
N MET A 148 2.68 -4.88 15.01
CA MET A 148 3.45 -6.10 15.28
C MET A 148 2.71 -6.91 16.34
N GLU A 149 2.37 -8.16 16.04
CA GLU A 149 1.71 -9.04 17.00
C GLU A 149 2.59 -9.29 18.23
N PRO A 150 2.04 -9.20 19.45
CA PRO A 150 2.76 -9.57 20.66
C PRO A 150 3.12 -11.05 20.69
N GLU A 151 4.22 -11.38 21.35
CA GLU A 151 4.59 -12.76 21.65
C GLU A 151 3.66 -13.37 22.72
N THR A 152 3.63 -14.70 22.75
CA THR A 152 3.02 -15.48 23.84
C THR A 152 4.09 -15.89 24.84
N GLY A 153 3.83 -15.70 26.13
CA GLY A 153 4.72 -16.20 27.18
C GLY A 153 4.42 -15.63 28.56
N LEU A 154 5.30 -15.94 29.52
CA LEU A 154 5.20 -15.43 30.89
C LEU A 154 5.40 -13.91 30.92
N MET A 155 4.42 -13.19 31.46
CA MET A 155 4.45 -11.74 31.64
C MET A 155 4.86 -11.36 33.06
N ALA A 156 5.24 -10.09 33.26
CA ALA A 156 5.67 -9.57 34.56
C ALA A 156 4.62 -9.70 35.68
N CYS A 157 3.34 -9.82 35.33
CA CYS A 157 2.23 -10.04 36.26
C CYS A 157 2.03 -11.52 36.65
N GLY A 158 2.90 -12.43 36.20
CA GLY A 158 2.86 -13.86 36.52
C GLY A 158 1.88 -14.69 35.67
N THR A 159 1.13 -14.06 34.75
CA THR A 159 0.26 -14.80 33.81
C THR A 159 1.02 -15.17 32.54
N SER A 160 0.61 -16.26 31.90
CA SER A 160 1.05 -16.65 30.56
C SER A 160 -0.07 -16.34 29.56
N GLY A 161 0.27 -15.73 28.43
CA GLY A 161 -0.71 -15.38 27.41
C GLY A 161 -0.11 -14.48 26.32
N LYS A 162 -0.94 -14.12 25.34
CA LYS A 162 -0.58 -13.22 24.24
C LYS A 162 -0.56 -11.78 24.74
N GLY A 163 0.53 -11.05 24.55
CA GLY A 163 0.71 -9.69 25.08
C GLY A 163 2.15 -9.35 25.49
N ARG A 164 3.06 -10.33 25.41
CA ARG A 164 4.48 -10.15 25.70
C ARG A 164 5.12 -9.31 24.60
N PHE A 165 5.87 -8.29 25.01
CA PHE A 165 6.62 -7.45 24.09
C PHE A 165 7.68 -8.26 23.33
N PRO A 166 7.69 -8.21 21.98
CA PRO A 166 8.65 -8.92 21.16
C PRO A 166 10.11 -8.58 21.48
N SER A 167 11.04 -9.42 21.04
CA SER A 167 12.47 -9.11 21.20
C SER A 167 12.87 -7.84 20.42
N PRO A 168 13.79 -7.00 20.96
CA PRO A 168 14.30 -5.83 20.24
C PRO A 168 14.86 -6.14 18.86
N GLU A 169 15.50 -7.30 18.66
CA GLU A 169 16.00 -7.75 17.35
C GLU A 169 14.86 -7.90 16.35
N THR A 170 13.80 -8.60 16.75
CA THR A 170 12.65 -8.87 15.89
C THR A 170 11.97 -7.57 15.47
N ILE A 171 11.84 -6.62 16.40
CA ILE A 171 11.29 -5.29 16.11
C ILE A 171 12.18 -4.54 15.13
N VAL A 172 13.50 -4.54 15.34
CA VAL A 172 14.45 -3.86 14.46
C VAL A 172 14.46 -4.46 13.05
N ASP A 173 14.35 -5.79 12.93
CA ASP A 173 14.24 -6.45 11.63
C ASP A 173 12.92 -6.14 10.92
N TYR A 174 11.81 -6.06 11.66
CA TYR A 174 10.53 -5.61 11.11
C TYR A 174 10.62 -4.15 10.61
N VAL A 175 11.21 -3.26 11.40
CA VAL A 175 11.48 -1.85 11.03
C VAL A 175 12.33 -1.77 9.76
N LYS A 176 13.41 -2.56 9.66
CA LYS A 176 14.21 -2.64 8.44
C LYS A 176 13.39 -3.09 7.23
N GLY A 177 12.48 -4.05 7.42
CA GLY A 177 11.58 -4.52 6.38
C GLY A 177 10.69 -3.40 5.84
N ILE A 178 10.05 -2.62 6.73
CA ILE A 178 9.21 -1.49 6.35
C ILE A 178 10.03 -0.43 5.58
N LEU A 179 11.16 0.01 6.15
CA LEU A 179 11.99 1.06 5.56
C LEU A 179 12.66 0.64 4.25
N LYS A 180 12.96 -0.66 4.08
CA LYS A 180 13.48 -1.17 2.80
C LYS A 180 12.38 -1.15 1.75
N ARG A 181 11.17 -1.59 2.10
CA ARG A 181 10.04 -1.60 1.18
C ARG A 181 9.68 -0.19 0.72
N SER A 182 9.80 0.83 1.57
CA SER A 182 9.44 2.20 1.20
C SER A 182 10.36 2.87 0.18
N SER A 183 11.43 2.20 -0.27
CA SER A 183 12.39 2.76 -1.24
C SER A 183 12.93 1.76 -2.26
N ASP A 184 12.39 0.54 -2.31
CA ASP A 184 12.92 -0.49 -3.23
C ASP A 184 12.51 -0.27 -4.70
N TYR A 185 11.66 0.72 -4.96
CA TYR A 185 11.33 1.21 -6.30
C TYR A 185 11.90 2.60 -6.61
N GLU A 186 12.74 3.15 -5.73
CA GLU A 186 13.33 4.46 -5.94
C GLU A 186 14.09 4.53 -7.28
N GLY A 187 13.80 5.57 -8.06
CA GLY A 187 14.37 5.76 -9.40
C GLY A 187 13.69 4.98 -10.53
N LEU A 188 12.72 4.10 -10.23
CA LEU A 188 11.93 3.39 -11.24
C LEU A 188 10.70 4.18 -11.66
N LYS A 189 10.32 4.04 -12.93
CA LYS A 189 9.11 4.62 -13.49
C LYS A 189 8.10 3.53 -13.82
N ILE A 190 6.89 3.62 -13.26
CA ILE A 190 5.81 2.66 -13.50
C ILE A 190 4.62 3.34 -14.18
N LEU A 191 4.16 2.75 -15.29
CA LEU A 191 2.89 3.10 -15.92
C LEU A 191 1.83 2.08 -15.50
N VAL A 192 0.74 2.56 -14.92
CA VAL A 192 -0.40 1.74 -14.49
C VAL A 192 -1.64 2.14 -15.28
N THR A 193 -2.34 1.18 -15.88
CA THR A 193 -3.68 1.42 -16.42
C THR A 193 -4.75 0.97 -15.42
N ALA A 194 -5.82 1.74 -15.25
CA ALA A 194 -6.88 1.42 -14.30
C ALA A 194 -8.29 1.76 -14.83
N GLY A 195 -9.31 1.22 -14.15
CA GLY A 195 -10.71 1.49 -14.45
C GLY A 195 -11.26 0.76 -15.69
N PRO A 196 -12.56 0.92 -15.99
CA PRO A 196 -13.17 0.47 -17.23
C PRO A 196 -13.02 1.52 -18.33
N THR A 197 -13.13 1.13 -19.60
CA THR A 197 -13.38 2.11 -20.69
C THR A 197 -14.88 2.17 -21.02
N ARG A 198 -15.33 3.32 -21.52
CA ARG A 198 -16.71 3.58 -21.94
C ARG A 198 -16.74 3.88 -23.42
N GLU A 199 -17.29 2.96 -24.21
CA GLU A 199 -17.40 3.09 -25.66
C GLU A 199 -18.77 3.71 -26.00
N PRO A 200 -18.82 4.95 -26.50
CA PRO A 200 -20.09 5.64 -26.72
C PRO A 200 -20.92 4.98 -27.82
N ILE A 201 -22.22 4.85 -27.57
CA ILE A 201 -23.23 4.47 -28.57
C ILE A 201 -23.88 5.75 -29.13
N ASP A 202 -24.28 6.63 -28.21
CA ASP A 202 -24.85 7.95 -28.44
C ASP A 202 -24.44 8.87 -27.26
N PRO A 203 -24.83 10.16 -27.21
CA PRO A 203 -24.40 11.06 -26.12
C PRO A 203 -24.91 10.67 -24.72
N VAL A 204 -25.79 9.66 -24.62
CA VAL A 204 -26.46 9.25 -23.38
C VAL A 204 -26.05 7.83 -22.97
N ARG A 205 -25.67 6.98 -23.92
CA ARG A 205 -25.44 5.55 -23.72
C ARG A 205 -24.04 5.14 -24.15
N TYR A 206 -23.48 4.16 -23.45
CA TYR A 206 -22.18 3.58 -23.75
C TYR A 206 -22.14 2.10 -23.40
N ILE A 207 -21.14 1.39 -23.94
CA ILE A 207 -20.77 0.01 -23.59
C ILE A 207 -19.56 0.09 -22.64
N SER A 208 -19.55 -0.69 -21.56
CA SER A 208 -18.48 -0.65 -20.55
C SER A 208 -18.39 -1.98 -19.81
N ASN A 209 -17.27 -2.19 -19.14
CA ASN A 209 -17.04 -3.31 -18.24
C ASN A 209 -17.37 -2.94 -16.78
N HIS A 210 -17.58 -3.93 -15.92
CA HIS A 210 -17.94 -3.75 -14.49
C HIS A 210 -16.75 -3.36 -13.58
N SER A 211 -15.62 -2.93 -14.14
CA SER A 211 -14.43 -2.64 -13.34
C SER A 211 -14.65 -1.46 -12.40
N SER A 212 -14.37 -1.69 -11.11
CA SER A 212 -14.32 -0.62 -10.10
C SER A 212 -13.06 0.24 -10.19
N GLY A 213 -12.01 -0.19 -10.89
CA GLY A 213 -10.68 0.46 -10.89
C GLY A 213 -9.84 0.29 -9.63
N LYS A 214 -10.41 -0.15 -8.49
CA LYS A 214 -9.73 -0.29 -7.19
C LYS A 214 -8.35 -0.99 -7.26
N MET A 215 -8.23 -2.06 -8.05
CA MET A 215 -6.97 -2.81 -8.15
C MET A 215 -5.85 -1.99 -8.81
N GLY A 216 -6.14 -1.29 -9.89
CA GLY A 216 -5.14 -0.43 -10.55
C GLY A 216 -4.71 0.73 -9.66
N TYR A 217 -5.64 1.31 -8.91
CA TYR A 217 -5.34 2.36 -7.92
C TYR A 217 -4.49 1.83 -6.76
N ALA A 218 -4.79 0.62 -6.26
CA ALA A 218 -3.98 -0.02 -5.21
C ALA A 218 -2.55 -0.29 -5.69
N VAL A 219 -2.35 -0.73 -6.94
CA VAL A 219 -1.02 -0.90 -7.54
C VAL A 219 -0.29 0.44 -7.66
N ALA A 220 -0.97 1.49 -8.14
CA ALA A 220 -0.38 2.82 -8.25
C ALA A 220 0.05 3.38 -6.90
N LYS A 221 -0.81 3.27 -5.87
CA LYS A 221 -0.50 3.66 -4.49
C LYS A 221 0.67 2.87 -3.93
N ALA A 222 0.62 1.54 -4.00
CA ALA A 222 1.69 0.67 -3.51
C ALA A 222 3.04 0.92 -4.22
N ALA A 223 3.04 1.35 -5.48
CA ALA A 223 4.25 1.72 -6.19
C ALA A 223 4.83 3.07 -5.70
N LEU A 224 3.98 4.07 -5.49
CA LEU A 224 4.37 5.35 -4.89
C LEU A 224 4.93 5.16 -3.47
N ASP A 225 4.24 4.36 -2.64
CA ASP A 225 4.64 4.05 -1.26
C ASP A 225 6.02 3.36 -1.19
N ARG A 226 6.48 2.79 -2.31
CA ARG A 226 7.78 2.13 -2.46
C ARG A 226 8.84 2.99 -3.15
N GLY A 227 8.51 4.24 -3.49
CA GLY A 227 9.42 5.22 -4.07
C GLY A 227 9.41 5.30 -5.60
N ALA A 228 8.49 4.63 -6.29
CA ALA A 228 8.39 4.73 -7.75
C ALA A 228 7.83 6.08 -8.20
N ALA A 229 8.25 6.57 -9.37
CA ALA A 229 7.51 7.58 -10.11
C ALA A 229 6.37 6.90 -10.89
N VAL A 230 5.13 7.29 -10.62
CA VAL A 230 3.95 6.60 -11.16
C VAL A 230 3.15 7.48 -12.11
N LYS A 231 2.83 6.94 -13.29
CA LYS A 231 1.81 7.47 -14.19
C LYS A 231 0.59 6.56 -14.19
N LEU A 232 -0.57 7.11 -13.84
CA LEU A 232 -1.85 6.41 -13.78
C LEU A 232 -2.73 6.85 -14.94
N VAL A 233 -2.91 5.99 -15.95
CA VAL A 233 -3.86 6.21 -17.05
C VAL A 233 -5.16 5.50 -16.71
N THR A 234 -6.20 6.26 -16.33
CA THR A 234 -7.42 5.68 -15.76
C THR A 234 -8.67 6.02 -16.56
N GLY A 235 -9.49 4.99 -16.77
CA GLY A 235 -10.86 5.15 -17.25
C GLY A 235 -11.81 5.69 -16.17
N PRO A 236 -13.11 5.86 -16.48
CA PRO A 236 -14.06 6.54 -15.60
C PRO A 236 -14.38 5.75 -14.32
N VAL A 237 -13.92 6.24 -13.17
CA VAL A 237 -14.16 5.68 -11.83
C VAL A 237 -14.42 6.78 -10.79
N ASN A 238 -15.01 6.43 -9.65
CA ASN A 238 -15.24 7.34 -8.53
C ASN A 238 -14.25 7.06 -7.38
N ILE A 239 -12.96 7.14 -7.67
CA ILE A 239 -11.87 6.90 -6.71
C ILE A 239 -10.90 8.06 -6.82
N THR A 240 -10.55 8.67 -5.68
CA THR A 240 -9.54 9.72 -5.62
C THR A 240 -8.18 9.15 -6.02
N PRO A 241 -7.47 9.73 -7.01
CA PRO A 241 -6.13 9.29 -7.37
C PRO A 241 -5.15 9.41 -6.18
N PRO A 242 -4.18 8.47 -6.05
CA PRO A 242 -3.13 8.59 -5.04
C PRO A 242 -2.33 9.88 -5.22
N THR A 243 -2.10 10.61 -4.13
CA THR A 243 -1.25 11.82 -4.14
C THR A 243 0.15 11.47 -4.66
N GLY A 244 0.66 12.24 -5.61
CA GLY A 244 1.98 12.04 -6.22
C GLY A 244 1.98 11.26 -7.53
N ALA A 245 0.88 10.60 -7.92
CA ALA A 245 0.75 10.01 -9.25
C ALA A 245 0.46 11.07 -10.32
N GLU A 246 1.18 11.02 -11.46
CA GLU A 246 0.77 11.71 -12.69
C GLU A 246 -0.48 11.01 -13.23
N THR A 247 -1.66 11.57 -12.99
CA THR A 247 -2.93 10.93 -13.35
C THR A 247 -3.51 11.52 -14.64
N ILE A 248 -3.77 10.67 -15.64
CA ILE A 248 -4.44 11.03 -16.89
C ILE A 248 -5.77 10.29 -16.98
N CYS A 249 -6.86 11.05 -17.01
CA CYS A 249 -8.20 10.51 -17.18
C CYS A 249 -8.53 10.33 -18.67
N VAL A 250 -8.98 9.13 -19.02
CA VAL A 250 -9.41 8.76 -20.38
C VAL A 250 -10.84 8.21 -20.35
N THR A 251 -11.52 8.20 -21.49
CA THR A 251 -12.89 7.67 -21.56
C THR A 251 -12.95 6.35 -22.32
N SER A 252 -12.42 6.30 -23.53
CA SER A 252 -12.49 5.13 -24.41
C SER A 252 -11.21 4.29 -24.42
N ALA A 253 -11.30 3.08 -24.97
CA ALA A 253 -10.16 2.22 -25.24
C ALA A 253 -9.13 2.88 -26.17
N VAL A 254 -9.60 3.66 -27.14
CA VAL A 254 -8.72 4.39 -28.08
C VAL A 254 -7.98 5.52 -27.38
N ASP A 255 -8.65 6.27 -26.49
CA ASP A 255 -8.00 7.31 -25.69
C ASP A 255 -6.90 6.70 -24.79
N MET A 256 -7.22 5.60 -24.12
CA MET A 256 -6.27 4.88 -23.27
C MET A 256 -5.09 4.36 -24.09
N TYR A 257 -5.36 3.75 -25.25
CA TYR A 257 -4.32 3.29 -26.18
C TYR A 257 -3.38 4.43 -26.57
N ASN A 258 -3.92 5.56 -27.01
CA ASN A 258 -3.13 6.71 -27.46
C ASN A 258 -2.23 7.24 -26.33
N GLU A 259 -2.76 7.40 -25.12
CA GLU A 259 -1.97 7.93 -24.00
C GLU A 259 -0.87 6.96 -23.54
N VAL A 260 -1.18 5.66 -23.51
CA VAL A 260 -0.19 4.62 -23.17
C VAL A 260 0.90 4.57 -24.24
N MET A 261 0.54 4.48 -25.51
CA MET A 261 1.52 4.38 -26.61
C MET A 261 2.34 5.65 -26.80
N LYS A 262 1.82 6.81 -26.40
CA LYS A 262 2.56 8.08 -26.41
C LYS A 262 3.70 8.12 -25.38
N SER A 263 3.59 7.38 -24.27
CA SER A 263 4.46 7.59 -23.11
C SER A 263 5.18 6.34 -22.60
N TYR A 264 4.80 5.12 -23.02
CA TYR A 264 5.35 3.87 -22.49
C TYR A 264 6.89 3.79 -22.53
N GLU A 265 7.53 4.46 -23.49
CA GLU A 265 8.98 4.40 -23.67
C GLU A 265 9.76 4.91 -22.46
N SER A 266 9.22 5.88 -21.72
CA SER A 266 9.89 6.45 -20.55
C SER A 266 9.73 5.62 -19.27
N PHE A 267 9.05 4.48 -19.33
CA PHE A 267 8.74 3.65 -18.16
C PHE A 267 9.52 2.34 -18.17
N ASP A 268 9.92 1.90 -16.97
CA ASP A 268 10.59 0.62 -16.74
C ASP A 268 9.60 -0.55 -16.67
N ILE A 269 8.41 -0.27 -16.10
CA ILE A 269 7.42 -1.28 -15.74
C ILE A 269 6.04 -0.81 -16.21
N LEU A 270 5.32 -1.71 -16.86
CA LEU A 270 3.98 -1.50 -17.41
C LEU A 270 3.01 -2.46 -16.71
N VAL A 271 2.03 -1.93 -15.96
CA VAL A 271 1.04 -2.74 -15.23
C VAL A 271 -0.36 -2.51 -15.81
N MET A 272 -0.79 -3.47 -16.64
CA MET A 272 -2.01 -3.39 -17.45
C MET A 272 -3.21 -3.96 -16.68
N VAL A 273 -3.82 -3.15 -15.82
CA VAL A 273 -4.94 -3.55 -14.93
C VAL A 273 -6.30 -3.10 -15.46
N ALA A 274 -6.35 -2.11 -16.36
CA ALA A 274 -7.61 -1.59 -16.87
C ALA A 274 -8.46 -2.67 -17.56
N ALA A 275 -9.77 -2.60 -17.33
CA ALA A 275 -10.75 -3.43 -18.03
C ALA A 275 -11.17 -2.72 -19.32
N VAL A 276 -10.31 -2.78 -20.32
CA VAL A 276 -10.52 -2.20 -21.65
C VAL A 276 -11.62 -2.97 -22.37
N ALA A 277 -12.59 -2.25 -22.95
CA ALA A 277 -13.65 -2.86 -23.75
C ALA A 277 -13.09 -3.44 -25.07
N ASP A 278 -13.41 -4.69 -25.37
CA ASP A 278 -12.91 -5.39 -26.56
C ASP A 278 -13.49 -4.85 -27.88
N TYR A 279 -14.68 -4.23 -27.82
CA TYR A 279 -15.41 -3.74 -28.98
C TYR A 279 -16.01 -2.35 -28.73
N ARG A 280 -16.12 -1.56 -29.81
CA ARG A 280 -16.79 -0.24 -29.83
C ARG A 280 -17.80 -0.17 -30.99
N CYS A 281 -18.72 0.79 -30.97
CA CYS A 281 -19.60 1.04 -32.10
C CYS A 281 -18.81 1.50 -33.34
N VAL A 282 -19.15 0.95 -34.51
CA VAL A 282 -18.60 1.41 -35.81
C VAL A 282 -18.96 2.88 -36.04
N THR A 283 -20.22 3.23 -35.80
CA THR A 283 -20.74 4.59 -35.93
C THR A 283 -21.32 5.03 -34.59
N VAL A 284 -20.81 6.13 -34.05
CA VAL A 284 -21.35 6.77 -32.84
C VAL A 284 -22.40 7.80 -33.28
N SER A 285 -23.61 7.70 -32.76
CA SER A 285 -24.67 8.66 -33.09
C SER A 285 -24.41 10.00 -32.38
N GLU A 286 -24.48 11.12 -33.09
CA GLU A 286 -24.36 12.47 -32.49
C GLU A 286 -25.59 12.86 -31.65
N LYS A 287 -26.71 12.17 -31.86
CA LYS A 287 -27.98 12.41 -31.15
C LYS A 287 -28.40 11.14 -30.43
N LYS A 288 -29.11 11.30 -29.30
CA LYS A 288 -29.73 10.17 -28.60
C LYS A 288 -30.58 9.36 -29.59
N ILE A 289 -30.26 8.08 -29.75
CA ILE A 289 -31.00 7.21 -30.67
C ILE A 289 -32.44 7.11 -30.15
N LYS A 290 -33.39 7.58 -30.96
CA LYS A 290 -34.83 7.56 -30.64
C LYS A 290 -35.34 6.13 -30.62
N LYS A 291 -36.33 5.86 -29.77
CA LYS A 291 -37.06 4.58 -29.79
C LYS A 291 -37.93 4.56 -31.04
N SER A 292 -37.50 3.90 -32.11
CA SER A 292 -38.23 3.85 -33.39
C SER A 292 -38.52 2.42 -33.88
N GLY A 293 -38.43 1.42 -33.00
CA GLY A 293 -38.75 0.02 -33.29
C GLY A 293 -38.66 -0.85 -32.02
N GLU A 294 -38.99 -2.14 -32.14
CA GLU A 294 -38.89 -3.10 -31.03
C GLU A 294 -37.43 -3.45 -30.69
N ASN A 295 -36.56 -3.48 -31.69
CA ASN A 295 -35.15 -3.88 -31.54
C ASN A 295 -34.20 -2.73 -31.91
N LEU A 296 -33.06 -2.66 -31.22
CA LEU A 296 -31.92 -1.80 -31.56
C LEU A 296 -30.74 -2.68 -31.97
N THR A 297 -30.21 -2.48 -33.18
CA THR A 297 -29.01 -3.17 -33.66
C THR A 297 -27.81 -2.23 -33.58
N LEU A 298 -26.72 -2.68 -32.96
CA LEU A 298 -25.45 -1.97 -32.89
C LEU A 298 -24.41 -2.77 -33.65
N GLU A 299 -23.79 -2.16 -34.65
CA GLU A 299 -22.63 -2.74 -35.33
C GLU A 299 -21.37 -2.39 -34.55
N LEU A 300 -20.59 -3.42 -34.21
CA LEU A 300 -19.42 -3.30 -33.36
C LEU A 300 -18.13 -3.67 -34.10
N VAL A 301 -17.06 -2.93 -33.83
CA VAL A 301 -15.69 -3.19 -34.32
C VAL A 301 -14.74 -3.37 -33.16
N LYS A 302 -13.74 -4.23 -33.34
CA LYS A 302 -12.73 -4.53 -32.31
C LYS A 302 -11.91 -3.29 -31.94
N ASN A 303 -11.65 -3.12 -30.66
CA ASN A 303 -10.73 -2.12 -30.13
C ASN A 303 -9.26 -2.54 -30.26
N PRO A 304 -8.32 -1.58 -30.25
CA PRO A 304 -6.90 -1.90 -30.19
C PRO A 304 -6.58 -2.64 -28.89
N ASP A 305 -5.87 -3.76 -29.00
CA ASP A 305 -5.41 -4.51 -27.84
C ASP A 305 -4.10 -3.89 -27.32
N ILE A 306 -4.24 -2.92 -26.40
CA ILE A 306 -3.12 -2.14 -25.83
C ILE A 306 -1.98 -3.06 -25.38
N ALA A 307 -2.31 -4.16 -24.71
CA ALA A 307 -1.32 -5.08 -24.19
C ALA A 307 -0.62 -5.88 -25.31
N ALA A 308 -1.35 -6.30 -26.34
CA ALA A 308 -0.73 -6.95 -27.49
C ALA A 308 0.18 -6.00 -28.28
N GLU A 309 -0.22 -4.73 -28.46
CA GLU A 309 0.60 -3.73 -29.15
C GLU A 309 1.86 -3.40 -28.34
N LEU A 310 1.75 -3.19 -27.03
CA LEU A 310 2.91 -3.03 -26.14
C LEU A 310 3.82 -4.26 -26.17
N GLY A 311 3.26 -5.47 -26.22
CA GLY A 311 4.03 -6.72 -26.32
C GLY A 311 4.99 -6.75 -27.51
N LYS A 312 4.65 -6.09 -28.62
CA LYS A 312 5.50 -5.98 -29.82
C LYS A 312 6.68 -5.02 -29.63
N VAL A 313 6.51 -3.98 -28.81
CA VAL A 313 7.50 -2.90 -28.59
C VAL A 313 8.07 -2.85 -27.16
N LYS A 314 7.80 -3.89 -26.37
CA LYS A 314 8.13 -3.98 -24.94
C LYS A 314 9.61 -3.71 -24.65
N GLY A 315 10.51 -4.28 -25.46
CA GLY A 315 11.95 -4.24 -25.20
C GLY A 315 12.30 -4.92 -23.87
N HIS A 316 13.09 -4.24 -23.03
CA HIS A 316 13.51 -4.74 -21.72
C HIS A 316 12.53 -4.43 -20.58
N ARG A 317 11.41 -3.75 -20.86
CA ARG A 317 10.43 -3.33 -19.85
C ARG A 317 9.76 -4.56 -19.25
N ILE A 318 9.42 -4.50 -17.97
CA ILE A 318 8.62 -5.55 -17.35
C ILE A 318 7.15 -5.24 -17.60
N MET A 319 6.41 -6.21 -18.13
CA MET A 319 5.00 -6.03 -18.48
C MET A 319 4.13 -7.04 -17.72
N ILE A 320 3.26 -6.49 -16.88
CA ILE A 320 2.32 -7.24 -16.05
C ILE A 320 0.91 -7.09 -16.61
N GLY A 321 0.21 -8.20 -16.81
CA GLY A 321 -1.19 -8.22 -17.22
C GLY A 321 -2.11 -8.75 -16.14
N PHE A 322 -3.40 -8.51 -16.30
CA PHE A 322 -4.46 -9.10 -15.48
C PHE A 322 -5.38 -9.95 -16.34
N SER A 323 -5.88 -11.07 -15.82
CA SER A 323 -7.00 -11.82 -16.40
C SER A 323 -8.05 -12.06 -15.34
N ALA A 324 -9.30 -11.76 -15.69
CA ALA A 324 -10.47 -12.12 -14.91
C ALA A 324 -11.23 -13.13 -15.75
N GLU A 325 -11.23 -14.40 -15.34
CA GLU A 325 -11.89 -15.47 -16.08
C GLU A 325 -12.88 -16.19 -15.18
N THR A 326 -13.99 -16.64 -15.75
CA THR A 326 -15.00 -17.46 -15.07
C THR A 326 -14.79 -18.96 -15.31
N ASP A 327 -13.91 -19.32 -16.25
CA ASP A 327 -13.61 -20.69 -16.65
C ASP A 327 -12.18 -20.80 -17.21
N ASN A 328 -11.54 -21.95 -17.09
CA ASN A 328 -10.19 -22.25 -17.62
C ASN A 328 -9.11 -21.19 -17.33
N LEU A 329 -9.14 -20.62 -16.12
CA LEU A 329 -8.32 -19.48 -15.68
C LEU A 329 -6.81 -19.64 -15.99
N LEU A 330 -6.24 -20.82 -15.72
CA LEU A 330 -4.80 -21.07 -15.87
C LEU A 330 -4.37 -21.10 -17.34
N ASP A 331 -5.15 -21.75 -18.21
CA ASP A 331 -4.83 -21.89 -19.63
C ASP A 331 -5.01 -20.56 -20.37
N ASN A 332 -6.06 -19.81 -20.02
CA ASN A 332 -6.29 -18.46 -20.55
C ASN A 332 -5.18 -17.51 -20.12
N ALA A 333 -4.77 -17.54 -18.85
CA ALA A 333 -3.69 -16.70 -18.35
C ALA A 333 -2.32 -17.05 -18.95
N ALA A 334 -2.01 -18.34 -19.14
CA ALA A 334 -0.79 -18.77 -19.83
C ALA A 334 -0.78 -18.35 -21.30
N SER A 335 -1.90 -18.51 -22.01
CA SER A 335 -2.07 -18.08 -23.40
C SER A 335 -1.91 -16.56 -23.53
N LYS A 336 -2.47 -15.80 -22.60
CA LYS A 336 -2.34 -14.33 -22.55
C LYS A 336 -0.90 -13.90 -22.29
N LEU A 337 -0.21 -14.59 -21.38
CA LEU A 337 1.19 -14.32 -21.06
C LEU A 337 2.08 -14.45 -22.30
N ALA A 338 1.93 -15.56 -23.04
CA ALA A 338 2.70 -15.83 -24.25
C ALA A 338 2.32 -14.88 -25.41
N SER A 339 1.02 -14.79 -25.73
CA SER A 339 0.54 -14.00 -26.88
C SER A 339 0.81 -12.50 -26.75
N LYS A 340 0.85 -11.96 -25.54
CA LYS A 340 1.08 -10.52 -25.28
C LYS A 340 2.48 -10.21 -24.78
N ASN A 341 3.41 -11.18 -24.82
CA ASN A 341 4.79 -11.01 -24.39
C ASN A 341 4.90 -10.42 -22.96
N MET A 342 4.06 -10.88 -22.02
CA MET A 342 4.07 -10.43 -20.62
C MET A 342 5.09 -11.23 -19.80
N ASP A 343 5.55 -10.65 -18.68
CA ASP A 343 6.46 -11.34 -17.74
C ASP A 343 5.69 -12.03 -16.63
N MET A 344 4.53 -11.50 -16.28
CA MET A 344 3.61 -12.12 -15.33
C MET A 344 2.16 -11.70 -15.61
N VAL A 345 1.25 -12.63 -15.37
CA VAL A 345 -0.20 -12.39 -15.39
C VAL A 345 -0.76 -12.63 -13.99
N VAL A 346 -1.53 -11.67 -13.52
CA VAL A 346 -2.33 -11.76 -12.29
C VAL A 346 -3.69 -12.31 -12.68
N ALA A 347 -3.90 -13.59 -12.40
CA ALA A 347 -5.13 -14.29 -12.73
C ALA A 347 -6.08 -14.23 -11.53
N ASN A 348 -7.24 -13.59 -11.72
CA ASN A 348 -8.29 -13.43 -10.72
C ASN A 348 -9.43 -14.39 -11.02
N ASP A 349 -9.76 -15.25 -10.06
CA ASP A 349 -10.92 -16.11 -10.14
C ASP A 349 -12.15 -15.36 -9.64
N VAL A 350 -12.92 -14.76 -10.55
CA VAL A 350 -14.09 -13.94 -10.20
C VAL A 350 -15.32 -14.78 -9.79
N THR A 351 -15.19 -16.11 -9.72
CA THR A 351 -16.27 -17.03 -9.31
C THR A 351 -16.26 -17.35 -7.82
N LEU A 352 -15.15 -17.09 -7.13
CA LEU A 352 -14.98 -17.38 -5.70
C LEU A 352 -15.56 -16.26 -4.83
N GLU A 353 -16.21 -16.64 -3.72
CA GLU A 353 -16.74 -15.68 -2.74
C GLU A 353 -15.61 -14.84 -2.13
N GLY A 354 -15.70 -13.51 -2.25
CA GLY A 354 -14.63 -12.58 -1.86
C GLY A 354 -13.62 -12.22 -2.96
N ALA A 355 -13.76 -12.79 -4.16
CA ALA A 355 -13.02 -12.40 -5.35
C ALA A 355 -13.96 -11.71 -6.36
N GLY A 356 -13.57 -10.57 -6.92
CA GLY A 356 -14.38 -9.91 -7.95
C GLY A 356 -14.26 -8.39 -8.06
N PHE A 357 -15.13 -7.84 -8.91
CA PHE A 357 -15.25 -6.41 -9.14
C PHE A 357 -16.01 -5.74 -7.98
N GLY A 358 -15.49 -4.62 -7.45
CA GLY A 358 -16.17 -3.82 -6.42
C GLY A 358 -15.87 -4.19 -4.96
N VAL A 359 -15.47 -5.42 -4.65
CA VAL A 359 -15.07 -5.85 -3.28
C VAL A 359 -13.65 -5.36 -2.92
N ASP A 360 -13.30 -5.34 -1.63
CA ASP A 360 -11.99 -4.86 -1.15
C ASP A 360 -10.92 -5.96 -1.07
N THR A 361 -11.34 -7.23 -1.20
CA THR A 361 -10.47 -8.40 -1.22
C THR A 361 -10.24 -8.93 -2.62
N ASN A 362 -9.23 -9.79 -2.78
CA ASN A 362 -8.97 -10.51 -4.01
C ASN A 362 -8.35 -11.88 -3.74
N ILE A 363 -8.62 -12.85 -4.63
CA ILE A 363 -7.97 -14.17 -4.64
C ILE A 363 -7.29 -14.28 -5.99
N VAL A 364 -5.97 -14.22 -6.00
CA VAL A 364 -5.21 -14.17 -7.25
C VAL A 364 -4.14 -15.24 -7.29
N LYS A 365 -3.92 -15.73 -8.51
CA LYS A 365 -2.78 -16.57 -8.85
C LYS A 365 -1.83 -15.74 -9.69
N LEU A 366 -0.57 -15.69 -9.29
CA LEU A 366 0.50 -15.03 -10.04
C LEU A 366 1.16 -16.07 -10.93
N ILE A 367 1.10 -15.88 -12.24
CA ILE A 367 1.67 -16.79 -13.23
C ILE A 367 2.78 -16.06 -13.96
N LYS A 368 4.01 -16.55 -13.87
CA LYS A 368 5.19 -15.92 -14.47
C LYS A 368 5.61 -16.61 -15.76
N ARG A 369 6.42 -15.91 -16.54
CA ARG A 369 6.98 -16.39 -17.81
C ARG A 369 7.86 -17.63 -17.68
N ASP A 370 8.56 -17.79 -16.57
CA ASP A 370 9.37 -18.96 -16.27
C ASP A 370 8.53 -20.22 -15.93
N GLY A 371 7.19 -20.10 -15.93
CA GLY A 371 6.26 -21.17 -15.59
C GLY A 371 6.00 -21.28 -14.08
N SER A 372 6.68 -20.48 -13.25
CA SER A 372 6.43 -20.43 -11.81
C SER A 372 5.04 -19.86 -11.52
N ARG A 373 4.42 -20.38 -10.44
CA ARG A 373 3.06 -20.05 -10.03
C ARG A 373 3.02 -19.82 -8.54
N ILE A 374 2.32 -18.77 -8.12
CA ILE A 374 2.13 -18.43 -6.71
C ILE A 374 0.64 -18.23 -6.46
N ASP A 375 0.09 -19.05 -5.58
CA ASP A 375 -1.28 -18.92 -5.11
C ASP A 375 -1.31 -18.00 -3.89
N LEU A 376 -1.99 -16.86 -4.00
CA LEU A 376 -2.18 -15.95 -2.86
C LEU A 376 -3.47 -16.30 -2.11
N PRO A 377 -3.46 -16.23 -0.76
CA PRO A 377 -4.69 -16.35 0.02
C PRO A 377 -5.62 -15.16 -0.25
N VAL A 378 -6.83 -15.19 0.33
CA VAL A 378 -7.71 -14.00 0.35
C VAL A 378 -6.95 -12.87 1.03
N MET A 379 -6.72 -11.78 0.29
CA MET A 379 -5.96 -10.63 0.76
C MET A 379 -6.67 -9.35 0.36
N SER A 380 -6.39 -8.24 1.05
CA SER A 380 -6.84 -6.93 0.61
C SER A 380 -6.21 -6.58 -0.75
N LYS A 381 -6.86 -5.72 -1.54
CA LYS A 381 -6.28 -5.24 -2.80
C LYS A 381 -4.95 -4.50 -2.62
N GLU A 382 -4.77 -3.83 -1.49
CA GLU A 382 -3.50 -3.17 -1.15
C GLU A 382 -2.40 -4.19 -0.92
N ASP A 383 -2.66 -5.25 -0.14
CA ASP A 383 -1.69 -6.31 0.08
C ASP A 383 -1.36 -7.06 -1.20
N VAL A 384 -2.35 -7.35 -2.05
CA VAL A 384 -2.14 -7.97 -3.36
C VAL A 384 -1.27 -7.08 -4.25
N ALA A 385 -1.52 -5.77 -4.29
CA ALA A 385 -0.71 -4.83 -5.05
C ALA A 385 0.77 -4.87 -4.61
N HIS A 386 0.97 -4.87 -3.31
CA HIS A 386 2.27 -5.03 -2.68
C HIS A 386 2.97 -6.35 -3.04
N ARG A 387 2.24 -7.48 -3.05
CA ARG A 387 2.78 -8.78 -3.49
C ARG A 387 3.11 -8.83 -4.98
N ILE A 388 2.30 -8.21 -5.83
CA ILE A 388 2.59 -8.08 -7.28
C ILE A 388 3.92 -7.35 -7.49
N LEU A 389 4.13 -6.25 -6.76
CA LEU A 389 5.38 -5.48 -6.84
C LEU A 389 6.58 -6.28 -6.29
N ASP A 390 6.41 -7.08 -5.24
CA ASP A 390 7.48 -7.98 -4.77
C ASP A 390 7.94 -8.93 -5.88
N GLU A 391 6.98 -9.50 -6.64
CA GLU A 391 7.31 -10.40 -7.76
C GLU A 391 7.90 -9.66 -8.97
N VAL A 392 7.50 -8.42 -9.23
CA VAL A 392 8.10 -7.58 -10.28
C VAL A 392 9.58 -7.32 -9.99
N LEU A 393 9.97 -7.04 -8.74
CA LEU A 393 11.38 -6.91 -8.37
C LEU A 393 12.14 -8.23 -8.49
N SER A 394 11.49 -9.35 -8.15
CA SER A 394 12.06 -10.69 -8.34
C SER A 394 12.39 -10.95 -9.82
N ILE A 395 11.47 -10.62 -10.73
CA ILE A 395 11.68 -10.71 -12.19
C ILE A 395 12.79 -9.76 -12.67
N ARG A 396 12.92 -8.57 -12.08
CA ARG A 396 13.95 -7.59 -12.47
C ARG A 396 15.37 -8.00 -12.06
N ASN A 397 15.49 -8.68 -10.92
CA ASN A 397 16.77 -9.01 -10.30
C ASN A 397 17.32 -10.40 -10.71
N GLY A 398 16.48 -11.25 -11.32
CA GLY A 398 16.88 -12.52 -11.93
C GLY A 398 17.14 -12.36 -13.41
#